data_AF-A0A812JWM0-F1
#
_entry.id   AF-A0A812JWM0-F1
#
_cell.length_a   1.000
_cell.length_b   1.000
_cell.length_c   1.000
_cell.angle_alpha   90.00
_cell.angle_beta   90.00
_cell.angle_gamma   90.00
#
_symmetry.space_group_name_H-M   'P 1'
#
loop_
_entity.id
_entity.type
_entity.pdbx_description
1 polymer ?
#
loop_
_entity_poly.entity_id
_entity_poly.type
_entity_poly.pdbx_seq_one_letter_code
_entity_poly.pdbx_strand_id
1 'polypeptide(L)'
;AYEEFGALSLQLGQEELPPLRHACALATTLKTLPRSVIKSRIRVMWMQQLEELAQQDGPHTCRPVDLEQAVQQLSKMAEEDAVAVIRHVSNLCEENAQDLVEL
;
A
#
# COMPACT_ATOMS: atom_id res chain seq x y z
N ALA A 1 -5.13 -14.51 0.40
CA ALA A 1 -4.72 -13.20 -0.12
C ALA A 1 -5.32 -12.00 0.66
N TYR A 2 -6.59 -11.61 0.46
CA TYR A 2 -7.16 -10.43 1.14
C TYR A 2 -7.38 -10.64 2.64
N GLU A 3 -7.83 -11.82 3.06
CA GLU A 3 -7.98 -12.16 4.48
C GLU A 3 -6.64 -12.08 5.23
N GLU A 4 -5.55 -12.52 4.61
CA GLU A 4 -4.20 -12.40 5.15
C GLU A 4 -3.73 -10.95 5.26
N PHE A 5 -4.08 -10.11 4.28
CA PHE A 5 -3.82 -8.66 4.35
C PHE A 5 -4.60 -8.00 5.49
N GLY A 6 -5.86 -8.38 5.68
CA GLY A 6 -6.69 -7.94 6.80
C GLY A 6 -6.08 -8.33 8.14
N ALA A 7 -5.67 -9.60 8.28
CA ALA A 7 -5.02 -10.09 9.50
C ALA A 7 -3.69 -9.37 9.79
N LEU A 8 -2.86 -9.16 8.77
CA LEU A 8 -1.61 -8.40 8.91
C LEU A 8 -1.87 -6.94 9.32
N SER A 9 -2.87 -6.30 8.72
CA SER A 9 -3.21 -4.91 9.02
C SER A 9 -3.66 -4.75 10.48
N LEU A 10 -4.49 -5.67 11.00
CA LEU A 10 -4.89 -5.69 12.40
C LEU A 10 -3.70 -5.94 13.34
N GLN A 11 -2.77 -6.83 12.99
CA GLN A 11 -1.55 -7.07 13.77
C GLN A 11 -0.64 -5.84 13.83
N LEU A 12 -0.60 -5.06 12.76
CA LEU A 12 0.13 -3.80 12.67
C LEU A 12 -0.62 -2.62 13.34
N GLY A 13 -1.67 -2.91 14.10
CA GLY A 13 -2.39 -1.91 14.92
C GLY A 13 -3.37 -1.04 14.15
N GLN A 14 -3.83 -1.46 12.96
CA GLN A 14 -5.00 -0.83 12.33
C GLN A 14 -6.26 -1.16 13.14
N GLU A 15 -7.09 -0.16 13.41
CA GLU A 15 -8.32 -0.33 14.19
C GLU A 15 -9.42 -1.06 13.41
N GLU A 16 -9.38 -0.98 12.07
CA GLU A 16 -10.38 -1.57 11.19
C GLU A 16 -9.75 -2.34 10.03
N LEU A 17 -10.52 -3.26 9.46
CA LEU A 17 -10.13 -3.97 8.25
C LEU A 17 -10.08 -2.98 7.09
N PRO A 18 -8.90 -2.78 6.45
CA PRO A 18 -8.78 -1.86 5.34
C PRO A 18 -9.67 -2.34 4.18
N PRO A 19 -10.43 -1.44 3.52
CA PRO A 19 -11.26 -1.81 2.39
C PRO A 19 -10.43 -2.39 1.25
N LEU A 20 -11.08 -3.21 0.40
CA LEU A 20 -10.42 -3.90 -0.71
C LEU A 20 -9.67 -2.96 -1.66
N ARG A 21 -10.18 -1.72 -1.84
CA ARG A 21 -9.50 -0.68 -2.63
C ARG A 21 -8.12 -0.34 -2.08
N HIS A 22 -7.95 -0.23 -0.76
CA HIS A 22 -6.66 0.09 -0.13
C HIS A 22 -5.70 -1.09 -0.26
N ALA A 23 -6.20 -2.31 -0.08
CA ALA A 23 -5.42 -3.51 -0.29
C ALA A 23 -4.91 -3.60 -1.74
N CYS A 24 -5.74 -3.26 -2.73
CA CYS A 24 -5.33 -3.24 -4.12
C CYS A 24 -4.42 -2.07 -4.49
N ALA A 25 -4.64 -0.88 -3.93
CA ALA A 25 -3.74 0.26 -4.09
C ALA A 25 -2.36 -0.14 -3.61
N LEU A 26 -2.26 -0.65 -2.38
CA LEU A 26 -1.01 -1.08 -1.78
C LEU A 26 -0.32 -2.21 -2.56
N ALA A 27 -1.08 -3.19 -3.04
CA ALA A 27 -0.53 -4.25 -3.89
C ALA A 27 0.04 -3.73 -5.21
N THR A 28 -0.62 -2.73 -5.80
CA THR A 28 -0.17 -2.09 -7.03
C THR A 28 1.10 -1.29 -6.78
N THR A 29 1.11 -0.43 -5.76
CA THR A 29 2.24 0.45 -5.44
C THR A 29 3.49 -0.34 -5.03
N LEU A 30 3.35 -1.40 -4.23
CA LEU A 30 4.48 -2.25 -3.82
C LEU A 30 5.06 -3.07 -4.97
N LYS A 31 4.22 -3.46 -5.94
CA LYS A 31 4.66 -4.18 -7.13
C LYS A 31 5.45 -3.29 -8.10
N THR A 32 5.05 -2.02 -8.23
CA THR A 32 5.71 -1.05 -9.11
C THR A 32 6.95 -0.43 -8.48
N LEU A 33 7.10 -0.51 -7.16
CA LEU A 33 8.26 -0.03 -6.43
C LEU A 33 9.54 -0.78 -6.86
N PRO A 34 10.59 -0.05 -7.29
CA PRO A 34 11.86 -0.68 -7.63
C PRO A 34 12.45 -1.46 -6.45
N ARG A 35 12.94 -2.68 -6.70
CA ARG A 35 13.58 -3.51 -5.66
C ARG A 35 14.78 -2.85 -4.97
N SER A 36 15.48 -1.95 -5.67
CA SER A 36 16.56 -1.13 -5.10
C SER A 36 16.06 -0.16 -4.04
N VAL A 37 14.84 0.37 -4.22
CA VAL A 37 14.17 1.30 -3.33
C VAL A 37 13.57 0.56 -2.14
N ILE A 38 12.96 -0.61 -2.34
CA ILE A 38 12.48 -1.51 -1.26
C ILE A 38 13.63 -1.94 -0.33
N LYS A 39 14.84 -2.12 -0.88
CA LYS A 39 16.04 -2.48 -0.09
C LYS A 39 16.74 -1.26 0.52
N SER A 40 16.32 -0.05 0.19
CA SER A 40 16.91 1.17 0.74
C SER A 40 16.49 1.34 2.20
N ARG A 41 17.45 1.65 3.08
CA ARG A 41 17.16 2.03 4.47
C ARG A 41 16.64 3.47 4.60
N ILE A 42 16.54 4.20 3.49
CA ILE A 42 16.20 5.63 3.48
C ILE A 42 14.68 5.78 3.35
N ARG A 43 13.97 5.81 4.49
CA ARG A 43 12.51 6.02 4.62
C ARG A 43 11.93 7.03 3.62
N VAL A 44 12.56 8.21 3.53
CA VAL A 44 12.05 9.29 2.68
C VAL A 44 12.04 8.95 1.18
N MET A 45 13.00 8.18 0.67
CA MET A 45 13.12 7.91 -0.76
C MET A 45 12.02 6.99 -1.28
N TRP A 46 11.63 5.98 -0.49
CA TRP A 46 10.58 5.07 -0.91
C TRP A 46 9.19 5.62 -0.61
N MET A 47 9.01 6.49 0.40
CA MET A 47 7.76 7.24 0.57
C MET A 47 7.48 8.20 -0.60
N GLN A 48 8.48 8.95 -1.08
CA GLN A 48 8.31 9.80 -2.27
C GLN A 48 7.93 8.99 -3.51
N GLN A 49 8.52 7.80 -3.68
CA GLN A 49 8.17 6.91 -4.79
C GLN A 49 6.76 6.30 -4.63
N LEU A 50 6.32 6.01 -3.41
CA LEU A 50 4.94 5.58 -3.15
C LEU A 50 3.95 6.68 -3.54
N GLU A 51 4.26 7.94 -3.21
CA GLU A 51 3.45 9.11 -3.54
C GLU A 51 3.35 9.31 -5.07
N GLU A 52 4.49 9.30 -5.78
CA GLU A 52 4.52 9.38 -7.26
C GLU A 52 3.71 8.26 -7.93
N LEU A 53 3.76 7.04 -7.38
CA LEU A 53 3.05 5.89 -7.92
C LEU A 53 1.55 5.90 -7.59
N ALA A 54 1.18 6.41 -6.41
CA ALA A 54 -0.22 6.53 -6.02
C ALA A 54 -0.92 7.65 -6.77
N GLN A 55 -0.22 8.72 -7.16
CA GLN A 55 -0.74 9.81 -8.02
C GLN A 55 -0.98 9.40 -9.47
N GLN A 56 -0.56 8.19 -9.89
CA GLN A 56 -0.87 7.69 -11.23
C GLN A 56 -2.35 7.31 -11.29
N ASP A 57 -3.15 8.18 -11.90
CA ASP A 57 -4.58 7.97 -12.17
C ASP A 57 -4.82 6.62 -12.85
N GLY A 58 -5.46 5.71 -12.13
CA GLY A 58 -5.82 4.40 -12.65
C GLY A 58 -6.65 3.61 -11.65
N PRO A 59 -7.59 2.78 -12.13
CA PRO A 59 -8.35 1.92 -11.23
C PRO A 59 -7.39 0.98 -10.51
N HIS A 60 -7.36 1.03 -9.18
CA HIS A 60 -6.59 0.13 -8.33
C HIS A 60 -7.17 -1.29 -8.42
N THR A 61 -6.93 -1.97 -9.53
CA THR A 61 -7.28 -3.38 -9.73
C THR A 61 -6.05 -4.24 -9.43
N CYS A 62 -6.17 -5.14 -8.45
CA CYS A 62 -5.11 -6.07 -8.11
C CYS A 62 -5.57 -7.51 -8.33
N ARG A 63 -4.67 -8.38 -8.80
CA ARG A 63 -4.94 -9.83 -8.84
C ARG A 63 -4.58 -10.42 -7.47
N PRO A 64 -5.15 -11.60 -7.10
CA PRO A 64 -4.82 -12.26 -5.83
C PRO A 64 -3.32 -12.44 -5.59
N VAL A 65 -2.55 -12.76 -6.64
CA VAL A 65 -1.08 -12.90 -6.57
C VAL A 65 -0.37 -11.59 -6.24
N ASP A 66 -0.91 -10.45 -6.67
CA ASP A 66 -0.33 -9.14 -6.40
C ASP A 66 -0.53 -8.80 -4.90
N LEU A 67 -1.69 -9.15 -4.32
CA LEU A 67 -1.97 -9.05 -2.87
C LEU A 67 -1.08 -9.98 -2.03
N GLU A 68 -0.91 -11.23 -2.44
CA GLU A 68 -0.04 -12.18 -1.72
C GLU A 68 1.41 -11.68 -1.67
N GLN A 69 1.90 -11.12 -2.77
CA GLN A 69 3.23 -10.51 -2.81
C GLN A 69 3.35 -9.30 -1.90
N ALA A 70 2.31 -8.45 -1.85
CA ALA A 70 2.25 -7.30 -0.97
C ALA A 70 2.31 -7.70 0.51
N VAL A 71 1.49 -8.68 0.92
CA VAL A 71 1.51 -9.25 2.28
C VAL A 71 2.91 -9.78 2.61
N GLN A 72 3.49 -10.61 1.73
CA GLN A 72 4.84 -11.15 1.96
C GLN A 72 5.92 -10.08 2.05
N GLN A 73 5.80 -8.97 1.33
CA GLN A 73 6.74 -7.86 1.44
C GLN A 73 6.57 -7.12 2.76
N LEU A 74 5.35 -6.74 3.11
CA LEU A 74 5.05 -6.06 4.38
C LEU A 74 5.48 -6.88 5.59
N SER A 75 5.24 -8.19 5.61
CA SER A 75 5.68 -9.08 6.70
C SER A 75 7.21 -9.19 6.85
N LYS A 76 7.98 -8.76 5.85
CA LYS A 76 9.46 -8.73 5.90
C LYS A 76 10.01 -7.35 6.26
N MET A 77 9.16 -6.33 6.33
CA MET A 77 9.53 -4.98 6.73
C MET A 77 9.54 -4.87 8.25
N ALA A 78 10.25 -3.88 8.79
CA ALA A 78 10.07 -3.54 10.19
C ALA A 78 8.62 -3.06 10.41
N GLU A 79 8.07 -3.33 11.59
CA GLU A 79 6.68 -3.02 11.91
C GLU A 79 6.32 -1.55 11.62
N GLU A 80 7.14 -0.62 12.12
CA GLU A 80 6.96 0.82 11.89
C GLU A 80 6.93 1.20 10.40
N ASP A 81 7.75 0.52 9.59
CA ASP A 81 7.83 0.74 8.15
C ASP A 81 6.57 0.22 7.46
N ALA A 82 6.12 -0.98 7.82
CA ALA A 82 4.89 -1.56 7.29
C ALA A 82 3.67 -0.70 7.64
N VAL A 83 3.59 -0.18 8.88
CA VAL A 83 2.54 0.75 9.32
C VAL A 83 2.58 2.04 8.50
N ALA A 84 3.77 2.62 8.29
CA ALA A 84 3.92 3.84 7.51
C ALA A 84 3.43 3.67 6.07
N VAL A 85 3.74 2.54 5.42
CA VAL A 85 3.25 2.24 4.06
C VAL A 85 1.74 2.14 4.02
N ILE A 86 1.18 1.30 4.89
CA ILE A 86 -0.25 1.02 4.88
C ILE A 86 -1.02 2.32 5.06
N ARG A 87 -0.60 3.16 6.03
CA ARG A 87 -1.20 4.46 6.27
C ARG A 87 -1.05 5.40 5.08
N HIS A 88 0.16 5.54 4.55
CA HIS A 88 0.44 6.49 3.48
C HIS A 88 -0.31 6.15 2.19
N VAL A 89 -0.30 4.87 1.77
CA VAL A 89 -1.01 4.44 0.56
C VAL A 89 -2.54 4.50 0.74
N SER A 90 -3.04 4.19 1.94
CA SER A 90 -4.48 4.33 2.22
C SER A 90 -4.92 5.79 2.15
N ASN A 91 -4.15 6.72 2.72
CA ASN A 91 -4.46 8.15 2.65
C ASN A 91 -4.48 8.65 1.20
N LEU A 92 -3.46 8.32 0.41
CA LEU A 92 -3.39 8.72 -1.00
C LEU A 92 -4.55 8.12 -1.83
N CYS A 93 -4.97 6.90 -1.50
CA CYS A 93 -6.14 6.28 -2.14
C CYS A 93 -7.45 7.02 -1.82
N GLU A 94 -7.60 7.60 -0.63
CA GLU A 94 -8.78 8.40 -0.25
C GLU A 94 -8.76 9.79 -0.88
N GLU A 95 -7.59 10.45 -0.91
CA GLU A 95 -7.42 11.78 -1.54
C GLU A 95 -7.79 11.72 -3.03
N ASN A 96 -7.28 10.74 -3.77
CA ASN A 96 -7.62 10.56 -5.19
C ASN A 96 -9.10 10.20 -5.42
N ALA A 97 -9.76 9.56 -4.45
CA ALA A 97 -11.18 9.22 -4.56
C ALA A 97 -12.08 10.46 -4.36
N GLN A 98 -11.63 11.46 -3.59
CA GLN A 98 -12.36 12.71 -3.39
C GLN A 98 -12.29 13.62 -4.63
N ASP A 99 -11.14 13.70 -5.30
CA ASP A 99 -10.97 14.48 -6.53
C ASP A 99 -11.87 14.00 -7.69
N LEU A 100 -12.29 12.73 -7.69
CA LEU A 100 -13.23 12.17 -8.67
C LEU A 100 -14.70 12.51 -8.42
N VAL A 101 -15.06 13.01 -7.23
CA VAL A 101 -16.47 13.33 -6.87
C VAL A 101 -16.81 14.82 -7.13
N GLU A 102 -15.80 15.68 -7.34
CA GLU A 102 -16.00 17.12 -7.60
C GLU A 102 -16.01 17.54 -9.09
N LEU A 103 -16.11 16.58 -10.03
CA LEU A 103 -16.23 16.83 -11.49
C LEU A 103 -17.60 16.43 -12.05
#